data_AF-A0A8B8AC00-F1
#
_entry.id   AF-A0A8B8AC00-F1
#
_cell.length_a   1.000
_cell.length_b   1.000
_cell.length_c   1.000
_cell.angle_alpha   90.00
_cell.angle_beta   90.00
_cell.angle_gamma   90.00
#
_symmetry.space_group_name_H-M   'P 1'
#
loop_
_entity.id
_entity.type
_entity.pdbx_description
1 polymer ?
#
loop_
_entity_poly.entity_id
_entity_poly.type
_entity_poly.pdbx_seq_one_letter_code
_entity_poly.pdbx_strand_id
1 'polypeptide(L)'
;MAYDDVFKVIGSFGRYQKILYLLQTLPVVFTAIQACLSVFILFAPDHRCNDTSSILDHAHHQQSNQSLPMDIHIHSSIGEGLRYTKCEVMYHYSNSTPGGSTPSNVSVYSSECRRWVFDTSEFDNTFVTQENLVCRKKLHRTHATMAFMAGFTVGSLGIGIISDRFGRKPAFLISAALHIVSNTVLTWIVDFWVFSMLRFFSGVSVGGLIGTTYVMDLELVGPSMRMLAGTVYMLFWGMGVLLLALMAYLIRDWRWLNLVLALPTIFFLSYYWFVPESTRWLVVRGKTTKAEKILRGIAIKNNRHCPERILTEDHSEACSKKGVSLLAVCSSQIFLFRSFVICLNWLVVACVFSGLSLNVSNLGGDVYLNFFLTSIAEIIGFLLCMPLLDRVGRKPVYIISLMSGGIALVLTIFPILYGQPDLHWVTVLLSLVGKVGSSAAFATIFLYSAEFFPTIIRNSALGVANFSARVGGMLAPYIVDLGLVVGGDSGRVLPMSVFGISAVVASLLSLILPETLDRRLPETIEDTVGFDRDRKMNFELDVSVSEPLQGLSSDDRGIT
;
A
#
# COMPACT_ATOMS: atom_id res chain seq x y z
N MET A 1 22.10 -28.13 13.38
CA MET A 1 21.89 -26.81 14.02
C MET A 1 21.24 -25.84 13.04
N ALA A 2 20.36 -24.94 13.50
CA ALA A 2 19.67 -24.01 12.60
C ALA A 2 20.62 -22.86 12.22
N TYR A 3 20.51 -22.30 11.00
CA TYR A 3 21.31 -21.15 10.58
C TYR A 3 21.28 -19.98 11.58
N ASP A 4 20.15 -19.84 12.29
CA ASP A 4 19.94 -18.79 13.30
C ASP A 4 20.91 -18.87 14.50
N ASP A 5 21.61 -19.99 14.71
CA ASP A 5 22.64 -20.12 15.74
C ASP A 5 23.87 -19.21 15.47
N VAL A 6 24.09 -18.81 14.22
CA VAL A 6 25.15 -17.86 13.83
C VAL A 6 25.00 -16.53 14.56
N PHE A 7 23.76 -16.08 14.83
CA PHE A 7 23.50 -14.82 15.55
C PHE A 7 23.90 -14.86 17.02
N LYS A 8 24.10 -16.05 17.62
CA LYS A 8 24.68 -16.18 18.96
C LYS A 8 26.16 -15.76 18.97
N VAL A 9 26.86 -15.94 17.86
CA VAL A 9 28.28 -15.60 17.69
C VAL A 9 28.45 -14.14 17.28
N ILE A 10 27.76 -13.69 16.23
CA ILE A 10 27.95 -12.34 15.67
C ILE A 10 27.16 -11.25 16.41
N GLY A 11 26.20 -11.65 17.24
CA GLY A 11 25.20 -10.80 17.87
C GLY A 11 23.91 -10.69 17.04
N SER A 12 22.76 -10.61 17.73
CA SER A 12 21.45 -10.54 17.08
C SER A 12 21.23 -9.24 16.31
N PHE A 13 21.72 -8.10 16.82
CA PHE A 13 21.61 -6.80 16.16
C PHE A 13 22.69 -5.82 16.64
N GLY A 14 23.96 -6.12 16.33
CA GLY A 14 25.12 -5.31 16.71
C GLY A 14 25.20 -3.96 15.97
N ARG A 15 26.14 -3.10 16.37
CA ARG A 15 26.27 -1.72 15.84
C ARG A 15 26.46 -1.70 14.31
N TYR A 16 27.30 -2.60 13.78
CA TYR A 16 27.52 -2.66 12.34
C TYR A 16 26.29 -3.14 11.56
N GLN A 17 25.55 -4.11 12.11
CA GLN A 17 24.28 -4.56 11.53
C GLN A 17 23.25 -3.43 11.51
N LYS A 18 23.16 -2.60 12.56
CA LYS A 18 22.27 -1.44 12.60
C LYS A 18 22.59 -0.42 11.50
N ILE A 19 23.87 -0.11 11.28
CA ILE A 19 24.30 0.83 10.23
C ILE A 19 23.97 0.26 8.84
N LEU A 20 24.28 -1.02 8.60
CA LEU A 20 23.97 -1.68 7.34
C LEU A 20 22.46 -1.74 7.09
N TYR A 21 21.68 -2.10 8.10
CA TYR A 21 20.22 -2.12 8.05
C TYR A 21 19.66 -0.74 7.67
N LEU A 22 20.05 0.34 8.39
CA LEU A 22 19.58 1.69 8.07
C LEU A 22 19.92 2.11 6.63
N LEU A 23 21.11 1.75 6.14
CA LEU A 23 21.53 2.01 4.77
C LEU A 23 20.68 1.21 3.76
N GLN A 24 20.45 -0.07 4.02
CA GLN A 24 19.69 -0.98 3.16
C GLN A 24 18.18 -0.66 3.11
N THR A 25 17.62 -0.11 4.19
CA THR A 25 16.22 0.29 4.26
C THR A 25 15.95 1.68 3.66
N LEU A 26 16.96 2.55 3.51
CA LEU A 26 16.79 3.89 2.93
C LEU A 26 16.10 3.93 1.54
N PRO A 27 16.38 3.02 0.58
CA PRO A 27 15.65 2.92 -0.69
C PRO A 27 14.13 2.79 -0.55
N VAL A 28 13.65 2.23 0.57
CA VAL A 28 12.22 2.03 0.81
C VAL A 28 11.46 3.35 0.82
N VAL A 29 12.07 4.42 1.34
CA VAL A 29 11.52 5.78 1.31
C VAL A 29 11.15 6.19 -0.11
N PHE A 30 12.06 5.99 -1.06
CA PHE A 30 11.86 6.35 -2.47
C PHE A 30 10.88 5.43 -3.19
N THR A 31 10.84 4.15 -2.80
CA THR A 31 9.82 3.23 -3.33
C THR A 31 8.40 3.62 -2.89
N ALA A 32 8.23 4.09 -1.65
CA ALA A 32 6.94 4.58 -1.14
C ALA A 32 6.50 5.85 -1.87
N ILE A 33 7.44 6.79 -2.07
CA ILE A 33 7.23 8.00 -2.86
C ILE A 33 6.70 7.64 -4.26
N GLN A 34 7.38 6.74 -4.97
CA GLN A 34 7.00 6.39 -6.35
C GLN A 34 5.69 5.59 -6.44
N ALA A 35 5.34 4.84 -5.39
CA ALA A 35 4.07 4.15 -5.29
C ALA A 35 2.88 5.11 -5.16
N CYS A 36 3.04 6.19 -4.38
CA CYS A 36 1.98 7.18 -4.17
C CYS A 36 2.06 8.39 -5.11
N LEU A 37 3.13 8.53 -5.91
CA LEU A 37 3.32 9.66 -6.83
C LEU A 37 2.16 9.86 -7.82
N SER A 38 1.46 8.78 -8.19
CA SER A 38 0.26 8.82 -9.04
C SER A 38 -0.80 9.80 -8.54
N VAL A 39 -0.94 9.99 -7.22
CA VAL A 39 -1.95 10.89 -6.62
C VAL A 39 -1.75 12.34 -7.09
N PHE A 40 -0.49 12.76 -7.25
CA PHE A 40 -0.14 14.13 -7.63
C PHE A 40 0.03 14.29 -9.15
N ILE A 41 0.75 13.38 -9.81
CA ILE A 41 1.03 13.53 -11.25
C ILE A 41 -0.22 13.31 -12.12
N LEU A 42 -1.16 12.46 -11.65
CA LEU A 42 -2.45 12.20 -12.31
C LEU A 42 -3.61 12.96 -11.68
N PHE A 43 -3.32 13.98 -10.86
CA PHE A 43 -4.33 14.86 -10.33
C PHE A 43 -5.07 15.57 -11.47
N ALA A 44 -6.41 15.54 -11.42
CA ALA A 44 -7.24 16.27 -12.37
C ALA A 44 -7.81 17.50 -11.69
N PRO A 45 -7.26 18.69 -11.99
CA PRO A 45 -7.82 19.93 -11.48
C PRO A 45 -9.21 20.17 -12.07
N ASP A 46 -9.95 21.05 -11.41
CA ASP A 46 -11.20 21.55 -11.95
C ASP A 46 -10.97 22.24 -13.29
N HIS A 47 -11.90 22.03 -14.21
CA HIS A 47 -11.75 22.43 -15.59
C HIS A 47 -13.08 22.82 -16.21
N ARG A 48 -12.99 23.65 -17.24
CA ARG A 48 -14.11 24.03 -18.10
C ARG A 48 -13.74 23.87 -19.56
N CYS A 49 -14.75 23.72 -20.40
CA CYS A 49 -14.53 23.75 -21.83
C CYS A 49 -14.13 25.15 -22.31
N ASN A 50 -13.21 25.21 -23.27
CA ASN A 50 -12.77 26.43 -23.94
C ASN A 50 -12.86 26.25 -25.46
N ASP A 51 -14.05 26.43 -26.00
CA ASP A 51 -14.30 26.42 -27.44
C ASP A 51 -14.62 27.85 -27.90
N THR A 52 -13.63 28.73 -27.87
CA THR A 52 -13.71 30.02 -28.55
C THR A 52 -13.12 29.87 -29.94
N SER A 53 -13.92 29.35 -30.85
CA SER A 53 -13.77 29.68 -32.26
C SER A 53 -14.60 30.94 -32.54
N SER A 54 -13.90 32.06 -32.76
CA SER A 54 -14.33 33.26 -33.51
C SER A 54 -15.23 34.37 -32.90
N ILE A 55 -15.84 34.26 -31.71
CA ILE A 55 -16.78 35.34 -31.25
C ILE A 55 -16.27 36.20 -30.08
N LEU A 56 -15.19 35.84 -29.37
CA LEU A 56 -14.89 36.43 -28.05
C LEU A 56 -13.53 37.12 -27.85
N ASP A 57 -12.80 37.50 -28.90
CA ASP A 57 -11.55 38.26 -28.71
C ASP A 57 -11.76 39.63 -28.03
N HIS A 58 -12.97 40.20 -28.07
CA HIS A 58 -13.27 41.50 -27.45
C HIS A 58 -13.70 41.46 -25.98
N ALA A 59 -14.14 40.32 -25.44
CA ALA A 59 -14.60 40.22 -24.04
C ALA A 59 -13.57 39.57 -23.10
N HIS A 60 -12.58 38.85 -23.64
CA HIS A 60 -11.59 38.11 -22.84
C HIS A 60 -10.62 38.98 -22.04
N HIS A 61 -10.42 40.25 -22.40
CA HIS A 61 -9.49 41.12 -21.67
C HIS A 61 -9.99 41.61 -20.31
N GLN A 62 -11.28 41.42 -19.97
CA GLN A 62 -11.86 42.04 -18.77
C GLN A 62 -12.06 41.08 -17.59
N GLN A 63 -11.77 39.77 -17.75
CA GLN A 63 -12.15 38.75 -16.76
C GLN A 63 -11.03 37.74 -16.44
N SER A 64 -9.76 38.17 -16.43
CA SER A 64 -8.62 37.27 -16.12
C SER A 64 -8.34 37.09 -14.62
N ASN A 65 -9.05 37.76 -13.71
CA ASN A 65 -8.69 37.82 -12.28
C ASN A 65 -9.79 37.36 -11.31
N GLN A 66 -10.79 36.62 -11.76
CA GLN A 66 -11.83 36.06 -10.86
C GLN A 66 -11.98 34.56 -11.05
N SER A 67 -12.20 33.88 -9.93
CA SER A 67 -12.58 32.47 -9.80
C SER A 67 -13.49 32.02 -10.93
N LEU A 68 -13.11 30.96 -11.63
CA LEU A 68 -13.79 30.42 -12.81
C LEU A 68 -15.29 30.20 -12.53
N PRO A 69 -16.22 30.97 -13.13
CA PRO A 69 -17.64 30.68 -13.02
C PRO A 69 -17.95 29.39 -13.78
N MET A 70 -18.62 28.45 -13.09
CA MET A 70 -18.97 27.10 -13.57
C MET A 70 -19.96 27.08 -14.74
N ASP A 71 -20.73 28.16 -14.92
CA ASP A 71 -21.67 28.38 -16.01
C ASP A 71 -21.50 29.82 -16.48
N ILE A 72 -20.94 30.02 -17.68
CA ILE A 72 -20.92 31.34 -18.32
C ILE A 72 -22.07 31.35 -19.31
N HIS A 73 -23.06 32.20 -19.05
CA HIS A 73 -24.12 32.51 -19.98
C HIS A 73 -23.72 33.72 -20.81
N ILE A 74 -23.38 33.49 -22.07
CA ILE A 74 -23.16 34.58 -23.01
C ILE A 74 -24.45 34.72 -23.83
N HIS A 75 -25.18 35.81 -23.63
CA HIS A 75 -26.28 36.19 -24.51
C HIS A 75 -25.70 36.97 -25.69
N SER A 76 -25.79 36.42 -26.90
CA SER A 76 -25.52 37.16 -28.12
C SER A 76 -26.72 38.05 -28.47
N SER A 77 -26.47 39.15 -29.18
CA SER A 77 -27.51 40.06 -29.70
C SER A 77 -28.48 39.41 -30.70
N ILE A 78 -28.28 38.12 -31.03
CA ILE A 78 -29.08 37.31 -31.95
C ILE A 78 -29.96 36.28 -31.19
N GLY A 79 -29.94 36.29 -29.84
CA GLY A 79 -30.72 35.34 -29.03
C GLY A 79 -30.05 33.96 -28.88
N GLU A 80 -28.75 33.88 -29.20
CA GLU A 80 -27.94 32.68 -28.98
C GLU A 80 -27.32 32.72 -27.58
N GLY A 81 -27.64 31.71 -26.77
CA GLY A 81 -27.05 31.50 -25.46
C GLY A 81 -26.01 30.39 -25.49
N LEU A 82 -24.75 30.67 -25.17
CA LEU A 82 -23.75 29.64 -24.95
C LEU A 82 -23.73 29.24 -23.47
N ARG A 83 -23.72 27.93 -23.19
CA ARG A 83 -23.47 27.38 -21.85
C ARG A 83 -22.34 26.37 -21.89
N TYR A 84 -21.24 26.70 -21.23
CA TYR A 84 -20.09 25.82 -21.08
C TYR A 84 -20.29 24.90 -19.88
N THR A 85 -20.24 23.58 -20.09
CA THR A 85 -20.12 22.61 -18.98
C THR A 85 -18.69 22.06 -18.91
N LYS A 86 -18.40 21.17 -17.94
CA LYS A 86 -17.07 20.55 -17.81
C LYS A 86 -16.66 19.74 -19.06
N CYS A 87 -17.61 19.11 -19.73
CA CYS A 87 -17.34 18.15 -20.82
C CYS A 87 -18.02 18.44 -22.15
N GLU A 88 -19.06 19.27 -22.15
CA GLU A 88 -19.86 19.59 -23.33
C GLU A 88 -20.07 21.10 -23.44
N VAL A 89 -20.17 21.59 -24.67
CA VAL A 89 -20.65 22.95 -24.96
C VAL A 89 -22.10 22.82 -25.42
N MET A 90 -23.00 23.53 -24.74
CA MET A 90 -24.42 23.59 -25.09
C MET A 90 -24.73 24.91 -25.79
N TYR A 91 -25.35 24.81 -26.96
CA TYR A 91 -25.82 25.94 -27.75
C TYR A 91 -27.33 26.06 -27.57
N HIS A 92 -27.78 27.23 -27.13
CA HIS A 92 -29.20 27.59 -27.09
C HIS A 92 -29.50 28.52 -28.26
N TYR A 93 -30.38 28.07 -29.16
CA TYR A 93 -30.84 28.88 -30.27
C TYR A 93 -32.31 29.26 -30.06
N SER A 94 -32.59 30.57 -29.94
CA SER A 94 -33.93 31.13 -29.79
C SER A 94 -34.33 31.86 -31.06
N ASN A 95 -35.30 31.32 -31.82
CA ASN A 95 -35.89 32.03 -32.95
C ASN A 95 -36.87 33.09 -32.44
N SER A 96 -36.42 34.33 -32.24
CA SER A 96 -37.33 35.46 -32.07
C SER A 96 -37.68 36.04 -33.44
N THR A 97 -38.92 35.84 -33.89
CA THR A 97 -39.49 36.65 -34.98
C THR A 97 -39.77 38.07 -34.47
N PRO A 98 -39.43 39.14 -35.22
CA PRO A 98 -39.74 40.50 -34.79
C PRO A 98 -41.26 40.70 -34.76
N GLY A 99 -41.85 40.73 -33.56
CA GLY A 99 -43.26 41.03 -33.34
C GLY A 99 -44.15 39.91 -32.78
N GLY A 100 -43.63 38.73 -32.44
CA GLY A 100 -44.38 37.65 -31.78
C GLY A 100 -44.14 37.60 -30.27
N SER A 101 -45.20 37.68 -29.46
CA SER A 101 -45.13 37.72 -27.98
C SER A 101 -44.98 36.35 -27.29
N THR A 102 -44.35 35.37 -27.93
CA THR A 102 -44.02 34.07 -27.31
C THR A 102 -42.67 33.56 -27.83
N PRO A 103 -41.71 33.20 -26.95
CA PRO A 103 -40.44 32.61 -27.38
C PRO A 103 -40.70 31.22 -27.98
N SER A 104 -40.63 31.13 -29.31
CA SER A 104 -40.82 29.89 -30.07
C SER A 104 -39.53 29.06 -30.11
N ASN A 105 -39.65 27.80 -29.66
CA ASN A 105 -38.71 26.68 -29.81
C ASN A 105 -37.22 26.98 -29.55
N VAL A 106 -36.79 26.79 -28.28
CA VAL A 106 -35.36 26.71 -27.94
C VAL A 106 -34.83 25.35 -28.40
N SER A 107 -34.00 25.35 -29.44
CA SER A 107 -33.24 24.15 -29.82
C SER A 107 -31.92 24.11 -29.05
N VAL A 108 -31.65 22.98 -28.39
CA VAL A 108 -30.43 22.75 -27.61
C VAL A 108 -29.60 21.70 -28.32
N TYR A 109 -28.42 22.11 -28.79
CA TYR A 109 -27.44 21.19 -29.37
C TYR A 109 -26.22 21.10 -28.44
N SER A 110 -25.76 19.88 -28.15
CA SER A 110 -24.51 19.67 -27.42
C SER A 110 -23.40 19.19 -28.35
N SER A 111 -22.20 19.71 -28.13
CA SER A 111 -21.00 19.28 -28.86
C SER A 111 -19.90 18.86 -27.88
N GLU A 112 -19.10 17.87 -28.28
CA GLU A 112 -17.98 17.38 -27.49
C GLU A 112 -16.89 18.47 -27.40
N CYS A 113 -16.46 18.76 -26.18
CA CYS A 113 -15.41 19.71 -25.94
C CYS A 113 -14.06 19.25 -26.52
N ARG A 114 -13.33 20.14 -27.21
CA ARG A 114 -12.02 19.83 -27.82
C ARG A 114 -10.83 20.40 -27.04
N ARG A 115 -11.05 21.45 -26.26
CA ARG A 115 -10.00 22.18 -25.53
C ARG A 115 -10.53 22.56 -24.15
N TRP A 116 -9.67 22.46 -23.15
CA TRP A 116 -10.02 22.76 -21.77
C TRP A 116 -9.14 23.87 -21.21
N VAL A 117 -9.70 24.62 -20.27
CA VAL A 117 -8.96 25.50 -19.38
C VAL A 117 -9.06 24.89 -17.98
N PHE A 118 -7.89 24.62 -17.40
CA PHE A 118 -7.74 24.02 -16.08
C PHE A 118 -7.47 25.08 -15.04
N ASP A 119 -7.97 24.85 -13.82
CA ASP A 119 -7.57 25.63 -12.66
C ASP A 119 -6.11 25.33 -12.29
N THR A 120 -5.35 26.40 -12.02
CA THR A 120 -3.91 26.36 -11.67
C THR A 120 -3.67 26.76 -10.22
N SER A 121 -4.73 26.83 -9.40
CA SER A 121 -4.65 27.18 -7.98
C SER A 121 -3.89 26.15 -7.14
N GLU A 122 -4.03 24.85 -7.44
CA GLU A 122 -3.39 23.75 -6.70
C GLU A 122 -2.10 23.25 -7.37
N PHE A 123 -2.10 23.08 -8.69
CA PHE A 123 -0.94 22.62 -9.48
C PHE A 123 -0.72 23.52 -10.68
N ASP A 124 0.54 23.75 -11.03
CA ASP A 124 0.87 24.55 -12.21
C ASP A 124 0.60 23.74 -13.47
N ASN A 125 1.09 22.49 -13.49
CA ASN A 125 0.85 21.51 -14.54
C ASN A 125 0.81 20.09 -13.95
N THR A 126 -0.08 19.26 -14.49
CA THR A 126 -0.11 17.81 -14.26
C THR A 126 -0.10 17.05 -15.59
N PHE A 127 0.19 15.74 -15.57
CA PHE A 127 0.13 14.94 -16.78
C PHE A 127 -1.30 14.92 -17.39
N VAL A 128 -2.33 15.04 -16.53
CA VAL A 128 -3.73 15.15 -16.95
C VAL A 128 -3.98 16.44 -17.75
N THR A 129 -3.46 17.57 -17.27
CA THR A 129 -3.62 18.87 -17.97
C THR A 129 -2.90 18.89 -19.31
N GLN A 130 -1.76 18.19 -19.41
CA GLN A 130 -0.97 18.13 -20.64
C GLN A 130 -1.66 17.30 -21.74
N GLU A 131 -2.16 16.11 -21.39
CA GLU A 131 -2.78 15.17 -22.34
C GLU A 131 -4.31 15.27 -22.41
N ASN A 132 -4.91 16.24 -21.71
CA ASN A 132 -6.36 16.43 -21.59
C ASN A 132 -7.10 15.14 -21.20
N LEU A 133 -6.64 14.48 -20.12
CA LEU A 133 -7.19 13.19 -19.64
C LEU A 133 -8.48 13.35 -18.81
N VAL A 134 -9.39 14.19 -19.30
CA VAL A 134 -10.68 14.48 -18.67
C VAL A 134 -11.85 13.94 -19.51
N CYS A 135 -13.06 13.98 -18.96
CA CYS A 135 -14.29 13.59 -19.65
C CYS A 135 -14.21 12.19 -20.26
N ARG A 136 -14.21 12.06 -21.60
CA ARG A 136 -14.11 10.79 -22.31
C ARG A 136 -12.84 10.00 -21.97
N LYS A 137 -11.73 10.70 -21.70
CA LYS A 137 -10.43 10.09 -21.39
C LYS A 137 -10.18 9.90 -19.89
N LYS A 138 -11.17 10.09 -19.02
CA LYS A 138 -10.99 10.04 -17.56
C LYS A 138 -10.38 8.72 -17.03
N LEU A 139 -10.69 7.58 -17.66
CA LEU A 139 -10.19 6.24 -17.27
C LEU A 139 -8.71 6.01 -17.60
N HIS A 140 -8.10 6.85 -18.44
CA HIS A 140 -6.67 6.75 -18.72
C HIS A 140 -5.82 6.93 -17.45
N ARG A 141 -6.29 7.76 -16.50
CA ARG A 141 -5.66 7.93 -15.18
C ARG A 141 -5.65 6.62 -14.38
N THR A 142 -6.79 5.93 -14.36
CA THR A 142 -6.95 4.61 -13.72
C THR A 142 -6.02 3.59 -14.37
N HIS A 143 -5.97 3.56 -15.70
CA HIS A 143 -5.12 2.64 -16.45
C HIS A 143 -3.63 2.88 -16.20
N ALA A 144 -3.18 4.13 -16.11
CA ALA A 144 -1.77 4.45 -15.80
C ALA A 144 -1.39 4.04 -14.37
N THR A 145 -2.28 4.23 -13.40
CA THR A 145 -2.06 3.76 -12.02
C THR A 145 -2.08 2.23 -11.94
N MET A 146 -3.00 1.59 -12.67
CA MET A 146 -3.05 0.13 -12.77
C MET A 146 -1.78 -0.44 -13.42
N ALA A 147 -1.26 0.20 -14.47
CA ALA A 147 0.00 -0.21 -15.11
C ALA A 147 1.15 -0.24 -14.09
N PHE A 148 1.25 0.76 -13.21
CA PHE A 148 2.20 0.75 -12.10
C PHE A 148 1.95 -0.42 -11.14
N MET A 149 0.71 -0.66 -10.70
CA MET A 149 0.38 -1.76 -9.77
C MET A 149 0.62 -3.16 -10.39
N ALA A 150 0.34 -3.33 -11.68
CA ALA A 150 0.65 -4.53 -12.43
C ALA A 150 2.17 -4.74 -12.51
N GLY A 151 2.90 -3.67 -12.82
CA GLY A 151 4.36 -3.65 -12.80
C GLY A 151 4.91 -4.05 -11.44
N PHE A 152 4.39 -3.46 -10.36
CA PHE A 152 4.74 -3.81 -8.98
C PHE A 152 4.63 -5.31 -8.73
N THR A 153 3.51 -5.90 -9.14
CA THR A 153 3.25 -7.33 -9.00
C THR A 153 4.28 -8.17 -9.73
N VAL A 154 4.52 -7.84 -11.02
CA VAL A 154 5.52 -8.51 -11.86
C VAL A 154 6.92 -8.37 -11.28
N GLY A 155 7.27 -7.19 -10.76
CA GLY A 155 8.54 -6.94 -10.09
C GLY A 155 8.73 -7.80 -8.85
N SER A 156 7.73 -7.81 -7.96
CA SER A 156 7.81 -8.57 -6.70
C SER A 156 7.98 -10.08 -6.92
N LEU A 157 7.37 -10.64 -7.97
CA LEU A 157 7.51 -12.05 -8.32
C LEU A 157 8.78 -12.32 -9.15
N GLY A 158 8.93 -11.61 -10.27
CA GLY A 158 10.01 -11.84 -11.24
C GLY A 158 11.38 -11.51 -10.68
N ILE A 159 11.54 -10.33 -10.07
CA ILE A 159 12.80 -9.94 -9.45
C ILE A 159 13.05 -10.75 -8.17
N GLY A 160 11.99 -11.18 -7.47
CA GLY A 160 12.10 -12.16 -6.38
C GLY A 160 12.79 -13.46 -6.83
N ILE A 161 12.35 -14.04 -7.96
CA ILE A 161 12.97 -15.24 -8.54
C ILE A 161 14.43 -14.97 -8.96
N ILE A 162 14.70 -13.81 -9.58
CA ILE A 162 16.07 -13.40 -9.94
C ILE A 162 16.94 -13.29 -8.69
N SER A 163 16.41 -12.72 -7.61
CA SER A 163 17.06 -12.56 -6.31
C SER A 163 17.43 -13.90 -5.70
N ASP A 164 16.51 -14.88 -5.71
CA ASP A 164 16.78 -16.23 -5.22
C ASP A 164 17.83 -16.96 -6.08
N ARG A 165 17.82 -16.74 -7.40
CA ARG A 165 18.72 -17.46 -8.33
C ARG A 165 20.13 -16.86 -8.37
N PHE A 166 20.24 -15.54 -8.48
CA PHE A 166 21.49 -14.84 -8.78
C PHE A 166 22.08 -14.09 -7.57
N GLY A 167 21.28 -13.84 -6.53
CA GLY A 167 21.70 -13.16 -5.30
C GLY A 167 20.84 -11.94 -5.01
N ARG A 168 20.77 -11.54 -3.73
CA ARG A 168 19.96 -10.40 -3.30
C ARG A 168 20.50 -9.09 -3.84
N LYS A 169 21.83 -8.92 -3.77
CA LYS A 169 22.51 -7.69 -4.18
C LYS A 169 22.43 -7.42 -5.70
N PRO A 170 22.69 -8.38 -6.61
CA PRO A 170 22.47 -8.15 -8.04
C PRO A 170 21.02 -7.79 -8.38
N ALA A 171 20.04 -8.47 -7.76
CA ALA A 171 18.63 -8.18 -8.00
C ALA A 171 18.24 -6.77 -7.52
N PHE A 172 18.75 -6.34 -6.36
CA PHE A 172 18.61 -4.97 -5.88
C PHE A 172 19.16 -3.95 -6.89
N LEU A 173 20.39 -4.16 -7.40
CA LEU A 173 21.03 -3.23 -8.34
C LEU A 173 20.32 -3.16 -9.70
N ILE A 174 19.83 -4.30 -10.21
CA ILE A 174 19.00 -4.33 -11.44
C ILE A 174 17.72 -3.52 -11.22
N SER A 175 17.07 -3.70 -10.06
CA SER A 175 15.86 -2.95 -9.71
C SER A 175 16.14 -1.45 -9.58
N ALA A 176 17.23 -1.07 -8.92
CA ALA A 176 17.64 0.33 -8.78
C ALA A 176 17.94 0.98 -10.14
N ALA A 177 18.66 0.28 -11.02
CA ALA A 177 18.94 0.78 -12.37
C ALA A 177 17.64 0.98 -13.18
N LEU A 178 16.73 -0.01 -13.14
CA LEU A 178 15.42 0.11 -13.79
C LEU A 178 14.60 1.26 -13.22
N HIS A 179 14.65 1.48 -11.90
CA HIS A 179 13.97 2.57 -11.21
C HIS A 179 14.44 3.94 -11.69
N ILE A 180 15.76 4.14 -11.74
CA ILE A 180 16.36 5.40 -12.17
C ILE A 180 15.99 5.67 -13.63
N VAL A 181 16.19 4.70 -14.52
CA VAL A 181 15.94 4.89 -15.96
C VAL A 181 14.46 5.16 -16.21
N SER A 182 13.56 4.32 -15.68
CA SER A 182 12.12 4.47 -15.93
C SER A 182 11.57 5.80 -15.44
N ASN A 183 11.89 6.20 -14.20
CA ASN A 183 11.37 7.44 -13.62
C ASN A 183 12.07 8.68 -14.18
N THR A 184 13.34 8.62 -14.54
CA THR A 184 14.01 9.77 -15.17
C THR A 184 13.43 10.01 -16.56
N VAL A 185 13.33 8.96 -17.39
CA VAL A 185 12.78 9.07 -18.75
C VAL A 185 11.31 9.53 -18.74
N LEU A 186 10.52 9.12 -17.74
CA LEU A 186 9.11 9.49 -17.58
C LEU A 186 8.88 11.02 -17.64
N THR A 187 9.82 11.82 -17.12
CA THR A 187 9.73 13.28 -17.03
C THR A 187 9.59 13.97 -18.39
N TRP A 188 10.13 13.38 -19.46
CA TRP A 188 10.10 13.98 -20.79
C TRP A 188 9.01 13.40 -21.71
N ILE A 189 8.22 12.46 -21.20
CA ILE A 189 7.19 11.82 -22.01
C ILE A 189 5.97 12.71 -22.17
N VAL A 190 5.47 12.75 -23.40
CA VAL A 190 4.23 13.41 -23.76
C VAL A 190 3.15 12.41 -24.16
N ASP A 191 3.50 11.23 -24.68
CA ASP A 191 2.53 10.22 -25.10
C ASP A 191 2.01 9.35 -23.94
N PHE A 192 0.70 9.14 -23.88
CA PHE A 192 0.03 8.34 -22.86
C PHE A 192 0.52 6.88 -22.79
N TRP A 193 0.70 6.21 -23.92
CA TRP A 193 1.05 4.79 -23.94
C TRP A 193 2.48 4.57 -23.48
N VAL A 194 3.40 5.42 -23.91
CA VAL A 194 4.78 5.43 -23.42
C VAL A 194 4.83 5.77 -21.93
N PHE A 195 4.03 6.74 -21.48
CA PHE A 195 3.92 7.09 -20.06
C PHE A 195 3.45 5.89 -19.23
N SER A 196 2.39 5.21 -19.67
CA SER A 196 1.84 4.02 -19.01
C SER A 196 2.85 2.86 -18.98
N MET A 197 3.59 2.64 -20.07
CA MET A 197 4.66 1.64 -20.14
C MET A 197 5.79 1.93 -19.15
N LEU A 198 6.23 3.19 -19.05
CA LEU A 198 7.25 3.58 -18.07
C LEU A 198 6.74 3.49 -16.63
N ARG A 199 5.46 3.79 -16.38
CA ARG A 199 4.82 3.54 -15.07
C ARG A 199 4.83 2.06 -14.73
N PHE A 200 4.59 1.17 -15.69
CA PHE A 200 4.73 -0.28 -15.49
C PHE A 200 6.17 -0.67 -15.09
N PHE A 201 7.19 -0.19 -15.81
CA PHE A 201 8.59 -0.49 -15.43
C PHE A 201 9.02 0.14 -14.11
N SER A 202 8.51 1.33 -13.79
CA SER A 202 8.67 1.93 -12.46
C SER A 202 8.05 1.04 -11.39
N GLY A 203 6.85 0.50 -11.63
CA GLY A 203 6.24 -0.53 -10.78
C GLY A 203 7.14 -1.76 -10.60
N VAL A 204 7.65 -2.34 -11.70
CA VAL A 204 8.56 -3.50 -11.67
C VAL A 204 9.77 -3.23 -10.78
N SER A 205 10.38 -2.05 -10.93
CA SER A 205 11.52 -1.64 -10.12
C SER A 205 11.19 -1.53 -8.63
N VAL A 206 10.05 -0.92 -8.30
CA VAL A 206 9.58 -0.71 -6.92
C VAL A 206 9.29 -2.06 -6.25
N GLY A 207 8.57 -2.96 -6.93
CA GLY A 207 8.27 -4.29 -6.41
C GLY A 207 9.52 -5.14 -6.15
N GLY A 208 10.51 -5.05 -7.05
CA GLY A 208 11.81 -5.71 -6.88
C GLY A 208 12.65 -5.13 -5.74
N LEU A 209 12.73 -3.80 -5.64
CA LEU A 209 13.43 -3.13 -4.54
C LEU A 209 12.85 -3.54 -3.19
N ILE A 210 11.54 -3.37 -2.99
CA ILE A 210 10.87 -3.70 -1.72
C ILE A 210 11.07 -5.17 -1.34
N GLY A 211 10.90 -6.10 -2.29
CA GLY A 211 11.08 -7.53 -2.01
C GLY A 211 12.51 -7.88 -1.64
N THR A 212 13.50 -7.32 -2.36
CA THR A 212 14.92 -7.61 -2.12
C THR A 212 15.44 -6.98 -0.83
N THR A 213 15.12 -5.72 -0.56
CA THR A 213 15.56 -5.02 0.65
C THR A 213 14.95 -5.64 1.90
N TYR A 214 13.64 -5.94 1.89
CA TYR A 214 12.98 -6.56 3.04
C TYR A 214 13.61 -7.90 3.43
N VAL A 215 13.93 -8.76 2.44
CA VAL A 215 14.59 -10.04 2.70
C VAL A 215 16.02 -9.84 3.20
N MET A 216 16.79 -8.92 2.60
CA MET A 216 18.15 -8.63 3.06
C MET A 216 18.19 -8.14 4.50
N ASP A 217 17.26 -7.25 4.85
CA ASP A 217 17.13 -6.67 6.19
C ASP A 217 16.82 -7.74 7.24
N LEU A 218 15.89 -8.66 6.94
CA LEU A 218 15.52 -9.76 7.84
C LEU A 218 16.59 -10.85 7.95
N GLU A 219 17.38 -11.06 6.90
CA GLU A 219 18.52 -11.99 6.90
C GLU A 219 19.74 -11.42 7.63
N LEU A 220 19.81 -10.09 7.82
CA LEU A 220 20.88 -9.42 8.55
C LEU A 220 20.67 -9.46 10.08
N VAL A 221 19.43 -9.61 10.54
CA VAL A 221 19.06 -9.56 11.96
C VAL A 221 18.69 -10.92 12.55
N GLY A 222 19.02 -11.12 13.82
CA GLY A 222 18.68 -12.32 14.56
C GLY A 222 17.18 -12.45 14.84
N PRO A 223 16.68 -13.68 15.11
CA PRO A 223 15.25 -13.95 15.23
C PRO A 223 14.48 -13.06 16.21
N SER A 224 15.09 -12.74 17.36
CA SER A 224 14.46 -11.90 18.39
C SER A 224 14.23 -10.45 17.97
N MET A 225 14.96 -9.95 16.97
CA MET A 225 14.88 -8.57 16.51
C MET A 225 14.14 -8.43 15.17
N ARG A 226 13.71 -9.53 14.54
CA ARG A 226 13.02 -9.53 13.24
C ARG A 226 11.71 -8.74 13.27
N MET A 227 10.96 -8.80 14.37
CA MET A 227 9.73 -8.04 14.53
C MET A 227 9.99 -6.53 14.56
N LEU A 228 10.98 -6.09 15.34
CA LEU A 228 11.39 -4.68 15.38
C LEU A 228 11.90 -4.22 14.00
N ALA A 229 12.73 -5.02 13.33
CA ALA A 229 13.22 -4.74 11.99
C ALA A 229 12.07 -4.66 10.96
N GLY A 230 11.07 -5.53 11.03
CA GLY A 230 9.88 -5.42 10.18
C GLY A 230 9.10 -4.14 10.42
N THR A 231 8.99 -3.70 11.69
CA THR A 231 8.30 -2.45 12.05
C THR A 231 9.03 -1.22 11.52
N VAL A 232 10.34 -1.13 11.79
CA VAL A 232 11.16 0.01 11.37
C VAL A 232 11.13 0.13 9.85
N TYR A 233 11.13 -1.00 9.13
CA TYR A 233 10.94 -1.02 7.69
C TYR A 233 9.64 -0.33 7.24
N MET A 234 8.52 -0.62 7.90
CA MET A 234 7.23 0.04 7.61
C MET A 234 7.22 1.53 7.97
N LEU A 235 7.98 1.94 8.99
CA LEU A 235 8.14 3.36 9.31
C LEU A 235 8.91 4.10 8.21
N PHE A 236 9.93 3.48 7.60
CA PHE A 236 10.63 4.05 6.44
C PHE A 236 9.71 4.24 5.24
N TRP A 237 8.79 3.31 5.02
CA TRP A 237 7.73 3.49 4.03
C TRP A 237 6.86 4.72 4.35
N GLY A 238 6.35 4.83 5.59
CA GLY A 238 5.55 5.98 6.02
C GLY A 238 6.30 7.32 5.91
N MET A 239 7.60 7.35 6.23
CA MET A 239 8.45 8.53 6.01
C MET A 239 8.54 8.94 4.54
N GLY A 240 8.55 7.97 3.61
CA GLY A 240 8.53 8.25 2.18
C GLY A 240 7.23 8.90 1.72
N VAL A 241 6.09 8.40 2.17
CA VAL A 241 4.78 9.00 1.87
C VAL A 241 4.70 10.43 2.46
N LEU A 242 5.19 10.63 3.69
CA LEU A 242 5.26 11.94 4.32
C LEU A 242 6.17 12.92 3.56
N LEU A 243 7.33 12.44 3.09
CA LEU A 243 8.25 13.23 2.27
C LEU A 243 7.64 13.60 0.92
N LEU A 244 6.88 12.69 0.29
CA LEU A 244 6.13 13.00 -0.93
C LEU A 244 5.12 14.13 -0.68
N ALA A 245 4.40 14.13 0.44
CA ALA A 245 3.46 15.19 0.80
C ALA A 245 4.15 16.57 0.81
N LEU A 246 5.31 16.65 1.47
CA LEU A 246 6.10 17.86 1.56
C LEU A 246 6.64 18.31 0.19
N MET A 247 7.20 17.38 -0.59
CA MET A 247 7.76 17.70 -1.90
C MET A 247 6.68 18.11 -2.91
N ALA A 248 5.50 17.49 -2.87
CA ALA A 248 4.38 17.86 -3.73
C ALA A 248 3.87 19.27 -3.42
N TYR A 249 3.85 19.68 -2.13
CA TYR A 249 3.49 21.05 -1.75
C TYR A 249 4.51 22.08 -2.24
N LEU A 250 5.80 21.76 -2.18
CA LEU A 250 6.88 22.66 -2.61
C LEU A 250 7.04 22.74 -4.14
N ILE A 251 6.76 21.65 -4.85
CA ILE A 251 6.98 21.51 -6.30
C ILE A 251 5.65 21.18 -6.97
N ARG A 252 5.02 22.21 -7.53
CA ARG A 252 3.67 22.16 -8.12
C ARG A 252 3.65 21.74 -9.60
N ASP A 253 4.82 21.58 -10.22
CA ASP A 253 4.98 21.02 -11.57
C ASP A 253 5.36 19.53 -11.51
N TRP A 254 4.58 18.69 -12.18
CA TRP A 254 4.73 17.24 -12.12
C TRP A 254 6.07 16.71 -12.65
N ARG A 255 6.68 17.39 -13.63
CA ARG A 255 7.95 16.96 -14.24
C ARG A 255 9.09 17.17 -13.26
N TRP A 256 9.15 18.36 -12.67
CA TRP A 256 10.15 18.68 -11.66
C TRP A 256 9.96 17.84 -10.40
N LEU A 257 8.71 17.63 -9.97
CA LEU A 257 8.40 16.77 -8.83
C LEU A 257 8.94 15.35 -9.04
N ASN A 258 8.62 14.72 -10.18
CA ASN A 258 9.12 13.39 -10.49
C ASN A 258 10.65 13.34 -10.60
N LEU A 259 11.28 14.33 -11.25
CA LEU A 259 12.73 14.37 -11.46
C LEU A 259 13.50 14.52 -10.14
N VAL A 260 13.10 15.47 -9.28
CA VAL A 260 13.74 15.70 -7.97
C VAL A 260 13.62 14.47 -7.06
N LEU A 261 12.51 13.73 -7.17
CA LEU A 261 12.30 12.50 -6.41
C LEU A 261 13.04 11.29 -6.99
N ALA A 262 13.30 11.27 -8.31
CA ALA A 262 14.01 10.18 -8.97
C ALA A 262 15.54 10.30 -8.86
N LEU A 263 16.11 11.49 -9.01
CA LEU A 263 17.57 11.70 -9.09
C LEU A 263 18.36 11.19 -7.87
N PRO A 264 17.92 11.38 -6.61
CA PRO A 264 18.65 10.87 -5.45
C PRO A 264 18.79 9.34 -5.43
N THR A 265 17.93 8.62 -6.14
CA THR A 265 18.01 7.14 -6.19
C THR A 265 19.25 6.63 -6.93
N ILE A 266 19.94 7.48 -7.69
CA ILE A 266 21.23 7.17 -8.34
C ILE A 266 22.28 6.72 -7.30
N PHE A 267 22.25 7.30 -6.10
CA PHE A 267 23.16 6.92 -5.02
C PHE A 267 23.03 5.45 -4.62
N PHE A 268 21.90 4.79 -4.87
CA PHE A 268 21.71 3.38 -4.55
C PHE A 268 22.52 2.44 -5.44
N LEU A 269 22.98 2.88 -6.62
CA LEU A 269 23.94 2.11 -7.42
C LEU A 269 25.29 1.95 -6.71
N SER A 270 25.67 2.93 -5.87
CA SER A 270 26.90 2.87 -5.08
C SER A 270 26.89 1.76 -4.01
N TYR A 271 25.71 1.19 -3.71
CA TYR A 271 25.59 0.08 -2.74
C TYR A 271 26.30 -1.18 -3.24
N TYR A 272 26.65 -1.24 -4.53
CA TYR A 272 27.57 -2.24 -5.05
C TYR A 272 28.89 -2.31 -4.25
N TRP A 273 29.40 -1.20 -3.71
CA TRP A 273 30.67 -1.22 -2.96
C TRP A 273 30.49 -1.47 -1.47
N PHE A 274 29.41 -0.97 -0.86
CA PHE A 274 29.26 -0.95 0.60
C PHE A 274 28.42 -2.09 1.17
N VAL A 275 27.44 -2.59 0.40
CA VAL A 275 26.49 -3.58 0.90
C VAL A 275 26.99 -4.99 0.58
N PRO A 276 27.18 -5.87 1.58
CA PRO A 276 27.53 -7.26 1.35
C PRO A 276 26.33 -8.05 0.79
N GLU A 277 26.62 -9.19 0.16
CA GLU A 277 25.59 -10.15 -0.23
C GLU A 277 25.04 -10.87 1.01
N SER A 278 23.80 -11.38 0.91
CA SER A 278 23.18 -12.17 1.97
C SER A 278 24.02 -13.40 2.32
N THR A 279 24.41 -13.47 3.60
CA THR A 279 25.14 -14.61 4.16
C THR A 279 24.29 -15.88 4.14
N ARG A 280 22.97 -15.75 4.31
CA ARG A 280 22.04 -16.88 4.25
C ARG A 280 21.94 -17.44 2.84
N TRP A 281 21.77 -16.56 1.85
CA TRP A 281 21.76 -16.97 0.43
C TRP A 281 23.07 -17.64 0.01
N LEU A 282 24.22 -17.10 0.45
CA LEU A 282 25.53 -17.68 0.16
C LEU A 282 25.67 -19.10 0.71
N VAL A 283 25.18 -19.35 1.93
CA VAL A 283 25.17 -20.70 2.53
C VAL A 283 24.27 -21.66 1.74
N VAL A 284 23.05 -21.24 1.40
CA VAL A 284 22.11 -22.04 0.59
C VAL A 284 22.70 -22.41 -0.78
N ARG A 285 23.52 -21.53 -1.36
CA ARG A 285 24.18 -21.76 -2.66
C ARG A 285 25.54 -22.46 -2.54
N GLY A 286 25.90 -22.99 -1.37
CA GLY A 286 27.16 -23.70 -1.13
C GLY A 286 28.41 -22.79 -1.13
N LYS A 287 28.25 -21.47 -1.14
CA LYS A 287 29.35 -20.48 -1.14
C LYS A 287 29.77 -20.13 0.29
N THR A 288 30.05 -21.15 1.11
CA THR A 288 30.32 -21.04 2.55
C THR A 288 31.54 -20.18 2.87
N THR A 289 32.62 -20.28 2.08
CA THR A 289 33.85 -19.48 2.28
C THR A 289 33.60 -17.97 2.19
N LYS A 290 32.77 -17.54 1.22
CA LYS A 290 32.38 -16.13 1.07
C LYS A 290 31.47 -15.69 2.21
N ALA A 291 30.51 -16.53 2.60
CA ALA A 291 29.61 -16.25 3.72
C ALA A 291 30.40 -16.05 5.02
N GLU A 292 31.35 -16.94 5.29
CA GLU A 292 32.19 -16.89 6.48
C GLU A 292 33.07 -15.63 6.53
N LYS A 293 33.66 -15.21 5.40
CA LYS A 293 34.39 -13.94 5.32
C LYS A 293 33.53 -12.74 5.72
N ILE A 294 32.28 -12.70 5.27
CA ILE A 294 31.33 -11.64 5.62
C ILE A 294 30.96 -11.70 7.10
N LEU A 295 30.61 -12.89 7.61
CA LEU A 295 30.24 -13.11 9.02
C LEU A 295 31.37 -12.73 9.98
N ARG A 296 32.62 -13.09 9.66
CA ARG A 296 33.82 -12.66 10.40
C ARG A 296 33.97 -11.14 10.41
N GLY A 297 33.79 -10.50 9.25
CA GLY A 297 33.83 -9.04 9.15
C GLY A 297 32.78 -8.37 10.05
N ILE A 298 31.57 -8.94 10.14
CA ILE A 298 30.52 -8.48 11.05
C ILE A 298 30.92 -8.68 12.51
N ALA A 299 31.42 -9.87 12.88
CA ALA A 299 31.85 -10.19 14.24
C ALA A 299 32.94 -9.23 14.74
N ILE A 300 33.97 -8.99 13.92
CA ILE A 300 35.08 -8.08 14.23
C ILE A 300 34.57 -6.66 14.43
N LYS A 301 33.74 -6.13 13.52
CA LYS A 301 33.17 -4.78 13.64
C LYS A 301 32.20 -4.64 14.81
N ASN A 302 31.63 -5.74 15.29
CA ASN A 302 30.78 -5.80 16.48
C ASN A 302 31.58 -6.07 17.77
N ASN A 303 32.91 -6.15 17.72
CA ASN A 303 33.79 -6.50 18.86
C ASN A 303 33.40 -7.83 19.54
N ARG A 304 33.05 -8.85 18.74
CA ARG A 304 32.72 -10.19 19.23
C ARG A 304 33.86 -11.17 18.99
N HIS A 305 34.04 -12.12 19.92
CA HIS A 305 35.02 -13.19 19.75
C HIS A 305 34.57 -14.12 18.62
N CYS A 306 35.49 -14.41 17.69
CA CYS A 306 35.16 -15.12 16.46
C CYS A 306 35.85 -16.49 16.44
N PRO A 307 35.11 -17.61 16.43
CA PRO A 307 35.69 -18.94 16.34
C PRO A 307 36.38 -19.19 14.99
N GLU A 308 37.20 -20.24 14.91
CA GLU A 308 37.92 -20.64 13.70
C GLU A 308 37.00 -21.17 12.60
N ARG A 309 35.78 -21.61 12.92
CA ARG A 309 34.72 -21.87 11.93
C ARG A 309 33.36 -21.43 12.46
N ILE A 310 32.68 -20.53 11.75
CA ILE A 310 31.32 -20.07 12.12
C ILE A 310 30.25 -21.00 11.55
N LEU A 311 30.49 -21.53 10.35
CA LEU A 311 29.53 -22.34 9.60
C LEU A 311 29.95 -23.82 9.59
N THR A 312 29.15 -24.69 10.20
CA THR A 312 29.26 -26.16 10.12
C THR A 312 28.54 -26.72 8.88
N GLU A 313 28.88 -27.95 8.47
CA GLU A 313 28.29 -28.62 7.30
C GLU A 313 26.76 -28.81 7.44
N ASP A 314 26.28 -29.07 8.66
CA ASP A 314 24.86 -29.14 9.01
C ASP A 314 24.03 -27.92 8.56
N HIS A 315 24.61 -26.72 8.54
CA HIS A 315 23.89 -25.51 8.14
C HIS A 315 23.60 -25.47 6.63
N SER A 316 24.43 -26.12 5.81
CA SER A 316 24.24 -26.24 4.37
C SER A 316 23.11 -27.21 4.05
N GLU A 317 23.07 -28.36 4.73
CA GLU A 317 22.03 -29.39 4.54
C GLU A 317 20.67 -28.95 5.08
N ALA A 318 20.63 -28.28 6.24
CA ALA A 318 19.38 -27.78 6.84
C ALA A 318 18.67 -26.74 5.96
N CYS A 319 19.43 -25.95 5.19
CA CYS A 319 18.89 -24.96 4.25
C CYS A 319 18.47 -25.56 2.89
N SER A 320 18.86 -26.80 2.58
CA SER A 320 18.66 -27.46 1.27
C SER A 320 17.45 -28.41 1.21
N LYS A 321 16.60 -28.47 2.24
CA LYS A 321 15.45 -29.40 2.25
C LYS A 321 14.47 -29.08 1.10
N LYS A 322 14.15 -30.09 0.29
CA LYS A 322 13.20 -30.04 -0.83
C LYS A 322 11.83 -29.56 -0.35
N GLY A 323 11.29 -28.54 -1.02
CA GLY A 323 9.96 -28.01 -0.73
C GLY A 323 8.87 -29.05 -0.97
N VAL A 324 7.94 -29.15 -0.02
CA VAL A 324 6.69 -29.91 -0.19
C VAL A 324 5.78 -29.14 -1.15
N SER A 325 5.03 -29.86 -1.98
CA SER A 325 4.11 -29.26 -2.95
C SER A 325 3.01 -28.46 -2.25
N LEU A 326 2.65 -27.28 -2.79
CA LEU A 326 1.52 -26.45 -2.38
C LEU A 326 0.18 -27.22 -2.36
N LEU A 327 0.09 -28.32 -3.12
CA LEU A 327 -1.07 -29.22 -3.11
C LEU A 327 -1.36 -29.84 -1.74
N ALA A 328 -0.37 -29.86 -0.84
CA ALA A 328 -0.57 -30.30 0.55
C ALA A 328 -1.56 -29.41 1.32
N VAL A 329 -1.78 -28.15 0.89
CA VAL A 329 -2.81 -27.27 1.48
C VAL A 329 -4.23 -27.86 1.32
N CYS A 330 -4.46 -28.62 0.25
CA CYS A 330 -5.74 -29.29 0.00
C CYS A 330 -5.94 -30.56 0.83
N SER A 331 -4.98 -30.93 1.70
CA SER A 331 -5.06 -32.15 2.50
C SER A 331 -6.14 -32.10 3.59
N SER A 332 -6.56 -30.91 4.05
CA SER A 332 -7.61 -30.74 5.04
C SER A 332 -8.55 -29.60 4.63
N GLN A 333 -9.87 -29.87 4.65
CA GLN A 333 -10.89 -28.88 4.29
C GLN A 333 -10.90 -27.67 5.24
N ILE A 334 -10.62 -27.88 6.52
CA ILE A 334 -10.53 -26.81 7.53
C ILE A 334 -9.33 -25.91 7.22
N PHE A 335 -8.18 -26.52 6.93
CA PHE A 335 -6.96 -25.78 6.62
C PHE A 335 -7.08 -25.00 5.31
N LEU A 336 -7.69 -25.61 4.28
CA LEU A 336 -7.96 -24.94 3.00
C LEU A 336 -8.88 -23.72 3.19
N PHE A 337 -9.98 -23.87 3.95
CA PHE A 337 -10.90 -22.77 4.19
C PHE A 337 -10.25 -21.63 4.98
N ARG A 338 -9.48 -21.94 6.03
CA ARG A 338 -8.71 -20.92 6.79
C ARG A 338 -7.66 -20.22 5.93
N SER A 339 -6.96 -20.97 5.08
CA SER A 339 -5.99 -20.42 4.12
C SER A 339 -6.65 -19.48 3.11
N PHE A 340 -7.85 -19.84 2.63
CA PHE A 340 -8.65 -18.99 1.75
C PHE A 340 -9.08 -17.69 2.45
N VAL A 341 -9.56 -17.77 3.69
CA VAL A 341 -9.91 -16.59 4.49
C VAL A 341 -8.69 -15.67 4.67
N ILE A 342 -7.50 -16.20 4.92
CA ILE A 342 -6.27 -15.40 5.00
C ILE A 342 -5.97 -14.72 3.66
N CYS A 343 -6.06 -15.43 2.53
CA CYS A 343 -5.82 -14.84 1.21
C CYS A 343 -6.83 -13.73 0.87
N LEU A 344 -8.11 -13.92 1.21
CA LEU A 344 -9.15 -12.90 1.06
C LEU A 344 -8.84 -11.67 1.91
N ASN A 345 -8.42 -11.86 3.15
CA ASN A 345 -8.02 -10.78 4.04
C ASN A 345 -6.82 -9.99 3.50
N TRP A 346 -5.80 -10.68 2.99
CA TRP A 346 -4.68 -10.03 2.30
C TRP A 346 -5.13 -9.16 1.12
N LEU A 347 -6.05 -9.67 0.30
CA LEU A 347 -6.63 -8.92 -0.82
C LEU A 347 -7.38 -7.67 -0.32
N VAL A 348 -8.27 -7.83 0.65
CA VAL A 348 -9.10 -6.73 1.16
C VAL A 348 -8.26 -5.66 1.84
N VAL A 349 -7.36 -6.03 2.76
CA VAL A 349 -6.55 -5.03 3.46
C VAL A 349 -5.63 -4.29 2.50
N ALA A 350 -5.02 -4.97 1.52
CA ALA A 350 -4.21 -4.30 0.50
C ALA A 350 -5.02 -3.36 -0.38
N CYS A 351 -6.24 -3.76 -0.73
CA CYS A 351 -7.19 -2.96 -1.49
C CYS A 351 -7.60 -1.70 -0.73
N VAL A 352 -8.01 -1.83 0.53
CA VAL A 352 -8.40 -0.70 1.39
C VAL A 352 -7.21 0.22 1.66
N PHE A 353 -6.05 -0.34 2.03
CA PHE A 353 -4.85 0.44 2.32
C PHE A 353 -4.41 1.28 1.10
N SER A 354 -4.33 0.65 -0.08
CA SER A 354 -3.94 1.33 -1.32
C SER A 354 -5.03 2.29 -1.79
N GLY A 355 -6.29 1.87 -1.66
CA GLY A 355 -7.47 2.65 -2.05
C GLY A 355 -7.59 3.95 -1.27
N LEU A 356 -7.41 3.92 0.05
CA LEU A 356 -7.40 5.13 0.86
C LEU A 356 -6.25 6.07 0.52
N SER A 357 -5.05 5.53 0.23
CA SER A 357 -3.92 6.36 -0.23
C SER A 357 -4.18 7.01 -1.59
N LEU A 358 -4.92 6.36 -2.48
CA LEU A 358 -5.25 6.88 -3.81
C LEU A 358 -6.47 7.80 -3.82
N ASN A 359 -7.41 7.63 -2.87
CA ASN A 359 -8.65 8.40 -2.79
C ASN A 359 -8.50 9.78 -2.12
N VAL A 360 -7.29 10.15 -1.69
CA VAL A 360 -7.04 11.39 -0.93
C VAL A 360 -7.52 12.63 -1.68
N SER A 361 -7.36 12.68 -3.01
CA SER A 361 -7.82 13.79 -3.85
C SER A 361 -9.35 13.94 -3.87
N ASN A 362 -10.10 12.90 -3.49
CA ASN A 362 -11.56 12.88 -3.54
C ASN A 362 -12.21 13.18 -2.18
N LEU A 363 -11.42 13.41 -1.12
CA LEU A 363 -11.93 13.71 0.22
C LEU A 363 -12.49 15.14 0.36
N GLY A 364 -12.20 16.01 -0.61
CA GLY A 364 -12.54 17.44 -0.58
C GLY A 364 -11.62 18.24 0.35
N GLY A 365 -11.58 19.56 0.16
CA GLY A 365 -10.62 20.44 0.84
C GLY A 365 -9.21 20.36 0.23
N ASP A 366 -8.19 20.72 1.03
CA ASP A 366 -6.80 20.79 0.58
C ASP A 366 -6.17 19.39 0.43
N VAL A 367 -5.76 19.05 -0.80
CA VAL A 367 -5.19 17.75 -1.14
C VAL A 367 -3.86 17.48 -0.42
N TYR A 368 -3.03 18.51 -0.23
CA TYR A 368 -1.73 18.37 0.43
C TYR A 368 -1.91 18.07 1.93
N LEU A 369 -2.82 18.79 2.60
CA LEU A 369 -3.14 18.57 4.00
C LEU A 369 -3.75 17.19 4.21
N ASN A 370 -4.71 16.79 3.37
CA ASN A 370 -5.33 15.47 3.45
C ASN A 370 -4.30 14.34 3.28
N PHE A 371 -3.36 14.50 2.33
CA PHE A 371 -2.30 13.52 2.10
C PHE A 371 -1.31 13.46 3.26
N PHE A 372 -0.94 14.61 3.82
CA PHE A 372 -0.09 14.71 5.01
C PHE A 372 -0.73 14.03 6.23
N LEU A 373 -2.00 14.31 6.52
CA LEU A 373 -2.74 13.71 7.62
C LEU A 373 -2.88 12.18 7.44
N THR A 374 -3.16 11.73 6.22
CA THR A 374 -3.23 10.30 5.87
C THR A 374 -1.88 9.60 6.08
N SER A 375 -0.78 10.27 5.78
CA SER A 375 0.58 9.78 6.00
C SER A 375 0.91 9.64 7.50
N ILE A 376 0.49 10.61 8.32
CA ILE A 376 0.64 10.53 9.78
C ILE A 376 -0.22 9.40 10.36
N ALA A 377 -1.47 9.29 9.92
CA ALA A 377 -2.38 8.21 10.33
C ALA A 377 -1.79 6.82 10.04
N GLU A 378 -1.12 6.66 8.91
CA GLU A 378 -0.41 5.44 8.56
C GLU A 378 0.73 5.10 9.55
N ILE A 379 1.59 6.07 9.86
CA ILE A 379 2.68 5.91 10.84
C ILE A 379 2.12 5.56 12.22
N ILE A 380 1.05 6.23 12.65
CA ILE A 380 0.37 5.95 13.93
C ILE A 380 -0.14 4.51 13.94
N GLY A 381 -0.77 4.04 12.86
CA GLY A 381 -1.24 2.66 12.74
C GLY A 381 -0.12 1.63 12.93
N PHE A 382 1.05 1.85 12.31
CA PHE A 382 2.20 0.95 12.47
C PHE A 382 2.80 0.99 13.88
N LEU A 383 2.88 2.16 14.52
CA LEU A 383 3.43 2.30 15.88
C LEU A 383 2.51 1.70 16.95
N LEU A 384 1.20 1.89 16.82
CA LEU A 384 0.22 1.36 17.78
C LEU A 384 0.11 -0.17 17.70
N CYS A 385 0.28 -0.74 16.52
CA CYS A 385 0.16 -2.18 16.30
C CYS A 385 1.14 -3.00 17.16
N MET A 386 2.41 -2.61 17.20
CA MET A 386 3.48 -3.37 17.89
C MET A 386 3.20 -3.71 19.35
N PRO A 387 3.00 -2.74 20.26
CA PRO A 387 2.76 -3.04 21.67
C PRO A 387 1.42 -3.76 21.90
N LEU A 388 0.45 -3.60 21.00
CA LEU A 388 -0.85 -4.27 21.09
C LEU A 388 -0.77 -5.75 20.72
N LEU A 389 0.07 -6.12 19.74
CA LEU A 389 0.22 -7.51 19.31
C LEU A 389 0.73 -8.41 20.44
N ASP A 390 1.71 -7.93 21.20
CA ASP A 390 2.31 -8.69 22.31
C ASP A 390 1.40 -8.77 23.55
N ARG A 391 0.50 -7.81 23.76
CA ARG A 391 -0.38 -7.78 24.95
C ARG A 391 -1.76 -8.38 24.73
N VAL A 392 -2.37 -8.11 23.58
CA VAL A 392 -3.78 -8.46 23.30
C VAL A 392 -3.88 -9.72 22.44
N GLY A 393 -2.86 -9.98 21.60
CA GLY A 393 -2.84 -11.09 20.66
C GLY A 393 -3.10 -10.65 19.22
N ARG A 394 -2.83 -11.55 18.26
CA ARG A 394 -2.81 -11.21 16.83
C ARG A 394 -4.23 -11.11 16.27
N LYS A 395 -5.12 -12.05 16.63
CA LYS A 395 -6.50 -12.10 16.15
C LYS A 395 -7.34 -10.88 16.58
N PRO A 396 -7.44 -10.50 17.88
CA PRO A 396 -8.27 -9.38 18.28
C PRO A 396 -7.74 -8.06 17.74
N VAL A 397 -6.42 -7.84 17.71
CA VAL A 397 -5.82 -6.63 17.14
C VAL A 397 -6.17 -6.50 15.66
N TYR A 398 -6.05 -7.58 14.88
CA TYR A 398 -6.43 -7.59 13.48
C TYR A 398 -7.92 -7.28 13.27
N ILE A 399 -8.81 -7.96 14.01
CA ILE A 399 -10.26 -7.79 13.86
C ILE A 399 -10.69 -6.39 14.29
N ILE A 400 -10.25 -5.90 15.45
CA ILE A 400 -10.62 -4.58 15.96
C ILE A 400 -10.13 -3.47 15.02
N SER A 401 -8.90 -3.54 14.55
CA SER A 401 -8.34 -2.52 13.65
C SER A 401 -9.07 -2.48 12.29
N LEU A 402 -9.30 -3.64 11.66
CA LEU A 402 -9.99 -3.69 10.37
C LEU A 402 -11.49 -3.38 10.49
N MET A 403 -12.14 -3.86 11.55
CA MET A 403 -13.57 -3.62 11.81
C MET A 403 -13.84 -2.14 12.10
N SER A 404 -13.09 -1.54 13.03
CA SER A 404 -13.26 -0.12 13.38
C SER A 404 -12.97 0.79 12.19
N GLY A 405 -11.91 0.49 11.42
CA GLY A 405 -11.62 1.18 10.17
C GLY A 405 -12.75 1.00 9.14
N GLY A 406 -13.25 -0.21 8.95
CA GLY A 406 -14.35 -0.52 8.03
C GLY A 406 -15.65 0.21 8.38
N ILE A 407 -16.05 0.19 9.66
CA ILE A 407 -17.22 0.91 10.15
C ILE A 407 -17.05 2.42 9.92
N ALA A 408 -15.88 2.99 10.25
CA ALA A 408 -15.61 4.41 10.03
C ALA A 408 -15.75 4.79 8.54
N LEU A 409 -15.26 3.96 7.63
CA LEU A 409 -15.41 4.17 6.19
C LEU A 409 -16.87 4.08 5.73
N VAL A 410 -17.66 3.13 6.24
CA VAL A 410 -19.11 3.07 5.94
C VAL A 410 -19.83 4.30 6.47
N LEU A 411 -19.46 4.82 7.65
CA LEU A 411 -20.07 6.02 8.21
C LEU A 411 -19.83 7.28 7.37
N THR A 412 -18.86 7.29 6.45
CA THR A 412 -18.65 8.42 5.52
C THR A 412 -19.82 8.66 4.57
N ILE A 413 -20.72 7.68 4.40
CA ILE A 413 -21.96 7.82 3.62
C ILE A 413 -22.78 9.04 4.10
N PHE A 414 -22.88 9.24 5.43
CA PHE A 414 -23.71 10.29 6.01
C PHE A 414 -23.20 11.71 5.68
N PRO A 415 -21.93 12.08 5.99
CA PRO A 415 -21.43 13.41 5.66
C PRO A 415 -21.31 13.64 4.14
N ILE A 416 -21.09 12.60 3.33
CA ILE A 416 -21.00 12.77 1.86
C ILE A 416 -22.38 13.05 1.24
N LEU A 417 -23.44 12.39 1.69
CA LEU A 417 -24.79 12.56 1.12
C LEU A 417 -25.59 13.70 1.73
N TYR A 418 -25.48 13.89 3.05
CA TYR A 418 -26.34 14.80 3.82
C TYR A 418 -25.57 15.94 4.47
N GLY A 419 -24.23 15.92 4.41
CA GLY A 419 -23.40 16.93 5.04
C GLY A 419 -23.40 18.25 4.27
N GLN A 420 -23.49 19.35 5.01
CA GLN A 420 -23.17 20.67 4.47
C GLN A 420 -21.67 20.77 4.13
N PRO A 421 -21.25 21.68 3.23
CA PRO A 421 -19.85 21.84 2.85
C PRO A 421 -18.90 22.03 4.05
N ASP A 422 -19.38 22.63 5.14
CA ASP A 422 -18.60 22.85 6.37
C ASP A 422 -18.26 21.55 7.15
N LEU A 423 -18.90 20.42 6.82
CA LEU A 423 -18.71 19.13 7.48
C LEU A 423 -17.68 18.22 6.79
N HIS A 424 -16.95 18.70 5.76
CA HIS A 424 -15.91 17.90 5.07
C HIS A 424 -14.85 17.32 6.02
N TRP A 425 -14.51 18.04 7.09
CA TRP A 425 -13.54 17.56 8.09
C TRP A 425 -13.98 16.24 8.77
N VAL A 426 -15.30 15.96 8.84
CA VAL A 426 -15.82 14.69 9.39
C VAL A 426 -15.49 13.53 8.45
N THR A 427 -15.66 13.72 7.15
CA THR A 427 -15.28 12.73 6.12
C THR A 427 -13.78 12.44 6.18
N VAL A 428 -12.96 13.49 6.30
CA VAL A 428 -11.51 13.34 6.46
C VAL A 428 -11.20 12.58 7.74
N LEU A 429 -11.78 12.96 8.89
CA LEU A 429 -11.54 12.28 10.18
C LEU A 429 -11.90 10.78 10.13
N LEU A 430 -13.06 10.44 9.58
CA LEU A 430 -13.48 9.04 9.39
C LEU A 430 -12.53 8.28 8.46
N SER A 431 -12.06 8.93 7.38
CA SER A 431 -11.03 8.36 6.49
C SER A 431 -9.71 8.12 7.21
N LEU A 432 -9.32 9.01 8.14
CA LEU A 432 -8.10 8.85 8.92
C LEU A 432 -8.21 7.66 9.88
N VAL A 433 -9.37 7.45 10.52
CA VAL A 433 -9.63 6.25 11.34
C VAL A 433 -9.54 4.99 10.47
N GLY A 434 -10.15 5.01 9.27
CA GLY A 434 -10.00 3.95 8.28
C GLY A 434 -8.54 3.68 7.89
N LYS A 435 -7.73 4.73 7.74
CA LYS A 435 -6.31 4.64 7.40
C LYS A 435 -5.47 4.05 8.54
N VAL A 436 -5.68 4.50 9.79
CA VAL A 436 -5.01 3.93 10.97
C VAL A 436 -5.35 2.43 11.09
N GLY A 437 -6.64 2.10 10.99
CA GLY A 437 -7.13 0.72 11.09
C GLY A 437 -6.57 -0.20 10.02
N SER A 438 -6.61 0.23 8.74
CA SER A 438 -6.04 -0.55 7.62
C SER A 438 -4.53 -0.71 7.72
N SER A 439 -3.80 0.31 8.19
CA SER A 439 -2.34 0.24 8.37
C SER A 439 -1.95 -0.74 9.48
N ALA A 440 -2.65 -0.69 10.62
CA ALA A 440 -2.45 -1.64 11.72
C ALA A 440 -2.84 -3.07 11.32
N ALA A 441 -3.94 -3.24 10.59
CA ALA A 441 -4.37 -4.54 10.06
C ALA A 441 -3.34 -5.12 9.07
N PHE A 442 -2.77 -4.28 8.19
CA PHE A 442 -1.76 -4.69 7.22
C PHE A 442 -0.47 -5.14 7.90
N ALA A 443 -0.01 -4.42 8.94
CA ALA A 443 1.14 -4.87 9.73
C ALA A 443 0.86 -6.18 10.48
N THR A 444 -0.33 -6.31 11.06
CA THR A 444 -0.74 -7.50 11.83
C THR A 444 -0.83 -8.75 10.95
N ILE A 445 -1.39 -8.66 9.73
CA ILE A 445 -1.59 -9.83 8.88
C ILE A 445 -0.27 -10.43 8.37
N PHE A 446 0.78 -9.63 8.19
CA PHE A 446 2.14 -10.15 7.92
C PHE A 446 2.60 -11.12 8.99
N LEU A 447 2.49 -10.72 10.26
CA LEU A 447 2.90 -11.55 11.38
C LEU A 447 1.96 -12.74 11.56
N TYR A 448 0.66 -12.47 11.55
CA TYR A 448 -0.36 -13.47 11.82
C TYR A 448 -0.34 -14.63 10.81
N SER A 449 -0.17 -14.31 9.52
CA SER A 449 -0.05 -15.35 8.49
C SER A 449 1.25 -16.16 8.61
N ALA A 450 2.36 -15.53 9.03
CA ALA A 450 3.63 -16.22 9.24
C ALA A 450 3.59 -17.16 10.47
N GLU A 451 2.81 -16.83 11.50
CA GLU A 451 2.58 -17.68 12.68
C GLU A 451 1.54 -18.77 12.39
N PHE A 452 0.54 -18.51 11.54
CA PHE A 452 -0.50 -19.47 11.18
C PHE A 452 0.01 -20.60 10.26
N PHE A 453 0.77 -20.28 9.20
CA PHE A 453 1.16 -21.28 8.22
C PHE A 453 2.28 -22.20 8.74
N PRO A 454 2.17 -23.53 8.55
CA PRO A 454 3.16 -24.47 9.07
C PRO A 454 4.47 -24.36 8.31
N THR A 455 5.60 -24.54 9.01
CA THR A 455 6.95 -24.26 8.48
C THR A 455 7.24 -24.93 7.14
N ILE A 456 6.69 -26.13 6.90
CA ILE A 456 6.88 -26.93 5.69
C ILE A 456 6.34 -26.23 4.43
N ILE A 457 5.23 -25.48 4.53
CA ILE A 457 4.57 -24.80 3.39
C ILE A 457 4.47 -23.28 3.56
N ARG A 458 4.99 -22.74 4.68
CA ARG A 458 4.86 -21.33 5.08
C ARG A 458 5.26 -20.36 3.98
N ASN A 459 6.44 -20.53 3.41
CA ASN A 459 6.94 -19.60 2.38
C ASN A 459 6.04 -19.59 1.14
N SER A 460 5.60 -20.76 0.69
CA SER A 460 4.73 -20.89 -0.48
C SER A 460 3.34 -20.31 -0.22
N ALA A 461 2.75 -20.60 0.95
CA ALA A 461 1.44 -20.09 1.34
C ALA A 461 1.43 -18.57 1.54
N LEU A 462 2.46 -18.02 2.18
CA LEU A 462 2.68 -16.57 2.26
C LEU A 462 2.88 -15.94 0.88
N GLY A 463 3.53 -16.64 -0.05
CA GLY A 463 3.66 -16.22 -1.44
C GLY A 463 2.32 -16.07 -2.15
N VAL A 464 1.42 -17.04 -1.99
CA VAL A 464 0.04 -16.97 -2.52
C VAL A 464 -0.75 -15.84 -1.86
N ALA A 465 -0.65 -15.70 -0.54
CA ALA A 465 -1.36 -14.67 0.20
C ALA A 465 -0.89 -13.25 -0.20
N ASN A 466 0.42 -13.04 -0.35
CA ASN A 466 0.98 -11.79 -0.86
C ASN A 466 0.57 -11.54 -2.31
N PHE A 467 0.45 -12.57 -3.16
CA PHE A 467 -0.11 -12.41 -4.50
C PHE A 467 -1.57 -11.93 -4.47
N SER A 468 -2.40 -12.47 -3.58
CA SER A 468 -3.77 -11.97 -3.35
C SER A 468 -3.78 -10.50 -2.93
N ALA A 469 -2.83 -10.08 -2.09
CA ALA A 469 -2.64 -8.68 -1.72
C ALA A 469 -2.33 -7.80 -2.94
N ARG A 470 -1.51 -8.28 -3.88
CA ARG A 470 -1.21 -7.56 -5.13
C ARG A 470 -2.43 -7.37 -6.01
N VAL A 471 -3.27 -8.39 -6.12
CA VAL A 471 -4.57 -8.29 -6.82
C VAL A 471 -5.43 -7.21 -6.16
N GLY A 472 -5.49 -7.16 -4.82
CA GLY A 472 -6.18 -6.09 -4.09
C GLY A 472 -5.67 -4.69 -4.45
N GLY A 473 -4.34 -4.50 -4.49
CA GLY A 473 -3.72 -3.24 -4.91
C GLY A 473 -4.03 -2.85 -6.36
N MET A 474 -4.16 -3.82 -7.27
CA MET A 474 -4.56 -3.58 -8.67
C MET A 474 -6.04 -3.19 -8.82
N LEU A 475 -6.91 -3.68 -7.93
CA LEU A 475 -8.34 -3.35 -7.92
C LEU A 475 -8.61 -1.97 -7.32
N ALA A 476 -7.78 -1.53 -6.38
CA ALA A 476 -7.98 -0.28 -5.65
C ALA A 476 -8.17 0.97 -6.54
N PRO A 477 -7.33 1.26 -7.56
CA PRO A 477 -7.53 2.42 -8.44
C PRO A 477 -8.90 2.42 -9.15
N TYR A 478 -9.38 1.25 -9.58
CA TYR A 478 -10.68 1.14 -10.24
C TYR A 478 -11.85 1.39 -9.27
N ILE A 479 -11.70 0.99 -8.00
CA ILE A 479 -12.72 1.26 -6.97
C ILE A 479 -12.73 2.76 -6.63
N VAL A 480 -11.56 3.40 -6.52
CA VAL A 480 -11.44 4.86 -6.32
C VAL A 480 -12.14 5.62 -7.45
N ASP A 481 -11.87 5.24 -8.69
CA ASP A 481 -12.43 5.91 -9.87
C ASP A 481 -13.87 5.45 -10.22
N LEU A 482 -14.47 4.55 -9.44
CA LEU A 482 -15.85 4.12 -9.66
C LEU A 482 -16.84 5.30 -9.57
N GLY A 483 -16.55 6.27 -8.71
CA GLY A 483 -17.32 7.50 -8.59
C GLY A 483 -17.23 8.41 -9.83
N LEU A 484 -16.25 8.21 -10.70
CA LEU A 484 -16.18 8.89 -11.98
C LEU A 484 -17.12 8.26 -13.01
N VAL A 485 -17.41 6.96 -12.88
CA VAL A 485 -18.26 6.21 -13.83
C VAL A 485 -19.73 6.34 -13.46
N VAL A 486 -20.05 6.13 -12.19
CA VAL A 486 -21.40 6.29 -11.65
C VAL A 486 -21.58 7.75 -11.26
N GLY A 487 -22.15 8.56 -12.14
CA GLY A 487 -22.35 9.99 -11.88
C GLY A 487 -23.32 10.25 -10.70
N GLY A 488 -23.30 11.49 -10.19
CA GLY A 488 -24.19 11.95 -9.12
C GLY A 488 -23.68 11.67 -7.70
N ASP A 489 -24.53 11.93 -6.70
CA ASP A 489 -24.17 11.79 -5.28
C ASP A 489 -23.89 10.33 -4.89
N SER A 490 -24.57 9.38 -5.53
CA SER A 490 -24.31 7.94 -5.40
C SER A 490 -22.87 7.60 -5.79
N GLY A 491 -22.29 8.28 -6.78
CA GLY A 491 -20.92 8.08 -7.24
C GLY A 491 -19.87 8.39 -6.18
N ARG A 492 -20.05 9.50 -5.46
CA ARG A 492 -19.08 10.00 -4.48
C ARG A 492 -18.92 9.07 -3.27
N VAL A 493 -19.99 8.35 -2.94
CA VAL A 493 -20.07 7.48 -1.76
C VAL A 493 -19.49 6.08 -2.01
N LEU A 494 -19.49 5.63 -3.27
CA LEU A 494 -19.16 4.26 -3.64
C LEU A 494 -17.77 3.80 -3.21
N PRO A 495 -16.66 4.55 -3.44
CA PRO A 495 -15.33 4.07 -3.12
C PRO A 495 -15.18 3.72 -1.64
N MET A 496 -15.56 4.65 -0.76
CA MET A 496 -15.45 4.48 0.70
C MET A 496 -16.38 3.39 1.22
N SER A 497 -17.59 3.27 0.65
CA SER A 497 -18.53 2.22 1.03
C SER A 497 -18.04 0.82 0.64
N VAL A 498 -17.48 0.67 -0.56
CA VAL A 498 -16.91 -0.61 -1.01
C VAL A 498 -15.72 -1.01 -0.14
N PHE A 499 -14.82 -0.08 0.18
CA PHE A 499 -13.72 -0.33 1.10
C PHE A 499 -14.21 -0.67 2.52
N GLY A 500 -15.19 0.07 3.04
CA GLY A 500 -15.74 -0.14 4.38
C GLY A 500 -16.47 -1.48 4.53
N ILE A 501 -17.39 -1.79 3.61
CA ILE A 501 -18.16 -3.05 3.63
C ILE A 501 -17.23 -4.25 3.47
N SER A 502 -16.27 -4.20 2.53
CA SER A 502 -15.32 -5.30 2.34
C SER A 502 -14.43 -5.51 3.57
N ALA A 503 -13.98 -4.44 4.23
CA ALA A 503 -13.23 -4.51 5.48
C ALA A 503 -14.05 -5.15 6.62
N VAL A 504 -15.31 -4.74 6.80
CA VAL A 504 -16.21 -5.32 7.80
C VAL A 504 -16.43 -6.81 7.53
N VAL A 505 -16.76 -7.19 6.30
CA VAL A 505 -16.96 -8.62 5.93
C VAL A 505 -15.69 -9.43 6.17
N ALA A 506 -14.52 -8.94 5.75
CA ALA A 506 -13.24 -9.63 5.96
C ALA A 506 -12.90 -9.80 7.46
N SER A 507 -13.19 -8.77 8.27
CA SER A 507 -12.98 -8.84 9.72
C SER A 507 -13.94 -9.84 10.41
N LEU A 508 -15.19 -9.94 9.97
CA LEU A 508 -16.13 -10.97 10.45
C LEU A 508 -15.68 -12.38 10.09
N LEU A 509 -15.23 -12.60 8.84
CA LEU A 509 -14.70 -13.91 8.41
C LEU A 509 -13.45 -14.31 9.21
N SER A 510 -12.67 -13.33 9.68
CA SER A 510 -11.47 -13.57 10.49
C SER A 510 -11.78 -14.10 11.89
N LEU A 511 -13.03 -14.05 12.36
CA LEU A 511 -13.45 -14.69 13.62
C LEU A 511 -13.25 -16.21 13.60
N ILE A 512 -13.22 -16.82 12.41
CA ILE A 512 -13.03 -18.27 12.20
C ILE A 512 -11.55 -18.67 12.38
N LEU A 513 -10.62 -17.71 12.28
CA LEU A 513 -9.19 -17.97 12.42
C LEU A 513 -8.81 -18.14 13.90
N PRO A 514 -7.82 -19.01 14.21
CA PRO A 514 -7.38 -19.26 15.58
C PRO A 514 -6.42 -18.18 16.10
N GLU A 515 -6.38 -17.94 17.41
CA GLU A 515 -5.34 -17.09 18.02
C GLU A 515 -3.96 -17.78 17.95
N THR A 516 -2.91 -16.97 17.82
CA THR A 516 -1.51 -17.40 17.65
C THR A 516 -0.58 -16.90 18.76
N LEU A 517 -1.02 -15.95 19.60
CA LEU A 517 -0.28 -15.48 20.77
C LEU A 517 0.18 -16.64 21.67
N ASP A 518 1.46 -16.61 22.07
CA ASP A 518 2.14 -17.58 22.95
C ASP A 518 2.05 -19.05 22.52
N ARG A 519 1.76 -19.30 21.23
CA ARG A 519 1.75 -20.66 20.66
C ARG A 519 3.06 -20.97 19.98
N ARG A 520 3.45 -22.25 20.04
CA ARG A 520 4.58 -22.75 19.25
C ARG A 520 4.24 -22.68 17.77
N LEU A 521 5.24 -22.35 16.96
CA LEU A 521 5.09 -22.30 15.51
C LEU A 521 4.73 -23.69 14.98
N PRO A 522 3.65 -23.84 14.19
CA PRO A 522 3.23 -25.14 13.69
C PRO A 522 4.27 -25.69 12.72
N GLU A 523 4.59 -26.98 12.87
CA GLU A 523 5.53 -27.67 11.97
C GLU A 523 4.76 -28.44 10.89
N THR A 524 3.64 -29.06 11.26
CA THR A 524 2.80 -29.87 10.39
C THR A 524 1.43 -29.25 10.12
N ILE A 525 0.69 -29.79 9.15
CA ILE A 525 -0.68 -29.32 8.83
C ILE A 525 -1.63 -29.71 9.95
N GLU A 526 -1.44 -30.88 10.55
CA GLU A 526 -2.21 -31.40 11.67
C GLU A 526 -2.17 -30.45 12.88
N ASP A 527 -0.99 -29.87 13.18
CA ASP A 527 -0.82 -28.87 14.25
C ASP A 527 -1.74 -27.65 14.05
N THR A 528 -1.92 -27.21 12.80
CA THR A 528 -2.77 -26.05 12.49
C THR A 528 -4.27 -26.35 12.56
N VAL A 529 -4.67 -27.60 12.37
CA VAL A 529 -6.05 -28.05 12.58
C VAL A 529 -6.32 -28.23 14.07
N GLY A 530 -5.31 -28.66 14.83
CA GLY A 530 -5.36 -28.86 16.29
C GLY A 530 -5.50 -27.60 17.14
N PHE A 531 -5.36 -26.40 16.56
CA PHE A 531 -5.44 -25.12 17.28
C PHE A 531 -6.70 -24.93 18.16
N ASP A 532 -7.81 -25.60 17.82
CA ASP A 532 -9.05 -25.56 18.59
C ASP A 532 -9.08 -26.57 19.76
N ARG A 533 -8.33 -27.68 19.69
CA ARG A 533 -8.19 -28.65 20.79
C ARG A 533 -7.30 -28.12 21.90
N ASP A 534 -6.20 -27.43 21.56
CA ASP A 534 -5.29 -26.87 22.56
C ASP A 534 -5.91 -25.73 23.37
N ARG A 535 -6.85 -24.97 22.77
CA ARG A 535 -7.63 -23.97 23.50
C ARG A 535 -8.55 -24.61 24.55
N LYS A 536 -9.15 -25.76 24.23
CA LYS A 536 -9.99 -26.50 25.19
C LYS A 536 -9.14 -27.07 26.33
N MET A 537 -7.99 -27.68 26.03
CA MET A 537 -7.09 -28.18 27.07
C MET A 537 -6.54 -27.08 27.96
N ASN A 538 -6.08 -25.95 27.41
CA ASN A 538 -5.55 -24.85 28.23
C ASN A 538 -6.65 -24.20 29.09
N PHE A 539 -7.87 -24.09 28.55
CA PHE A 539 -9.01 -23.62 29.34
C PHE A 539 -9.40 -24.61 30.45
N GLU A 540 -9.39 -25.92 30.17
CA GLU A 540 -9.62 -26.96 31.18
C GLU A 540 -8.52 -26.99 32.25
N LEU A 541 -7.25 -26.76 31.87
CA LEU A 541 -6.11 -26.63 32.78
C LEU A 541 -6.23 -25.37 33.67
N ASP A 542 -6.52 -24.20 33.09
CA ASP A 542 -6.69 -22.95 33.86
C ASP A 542 -7.90 -23.02 34.81
N VAL A 543 -8.98 -23.70 34.41
CA VAL A 543 -10.13 -23.99 35.27
C VAL A 543 -9.76 -24.98 36.39
N SER A 544 -8.97 -26.03 36.09
CA SER A 544 -8.54 -27.01 37.11
C SER A 544 -7.56 -26.44 38.14
N VAL A 545 -6.78 -25.41 37.78
CA VAL A 545 -5.83 -24.73 38.70
C VAL A 545 -6.52 -23.67 39.56
N SER A 546 -7.71 -23.20 39.16
CA SER A 546 -8.47 -22.18 39.88
C SER A 546 -9.59 -22.74 40.78
N GLU A 547 -9.80 -24.06 40.81
CA GLU A 547 -10.57 -24.70 41.88
C GLU A 547 -9.75 -24.72 43.18
N PRO A 548 -10.22 -24.09 44.28
CA PRO A 548 -9.53 -24.21 45.56
C PRO A 548 -9.67 -25.66 46.05
N LEU A 549 -8.56 -26.26 46.45
CA LEU A 549 -8.50 -27.53 47.21
C LEU A 549 -9.32 -27.39 48.50
N GLN A 550 -10.64 -27.58 48.41
CA GLN A 550 -11.51 -27.83 49.56
C GLN A 550 -11.68 -29.35 49.69
N GLY A 551 -11.10 -29.91 50.74
CA GLY A 551 -11.48 -31.25 51.19
C GLY A 551 -10.36 -32.21 51.57
N LEU A 552 -9.43 -31.78 52.43
CA LEU A 552 -8.74 -32.72 53.34
C LEU A 552 -8.77 -32.11 54.74
N SER A 553 -9.94 -32.18 55.40
CA SER A 553 -10.07 -31.93 56.82
C SER A 553 -9.40 -33.06 57.59
N SER A 554 -8.38 -32.68 58.33
CA SER A 554 -7.81 -33.42 59.44
C SER A 554 -8.87 -33.72 60.51
N ASP A 555 -9.13 -35.00 60.77
CA ASP A 555 -9.62 -35.45 62.07
C ASP A 555 -9.09 -36.85 62.32
N ASP A 556 -7.96 -36.92 63.04
CA ASP A 556 -7.58 -38.13 63.77
C ASP A 556 -6.73 -37.72 64.99
N ARG A 557 -7.43 -37.40 66.08
CA ARG A 557 -6.89 -37.43 67.44
C ARG A 557 -7.96 -38.00 68.37
N GLY A 558 -7.78 -39.26 68.76
CA GLY A 558 -8.52 -39.91 69.84
C GLY A 558 -7.68 -41.01 70.47
N ILE A 559 -7.10 -40.70 71.63
CA ILE A 559 -6.29 -41.56 72.49
C ILE A 559 -7.22 -42.44 73.33
N THR A 560 -7.00 -43.78 73.32
CA THR A 560 -6.80 -44.70 74.46
C THR A 560 -7.03 -46.14 74.03
#